data_AF-A0A948ZE03-F1
#
_entry.id   AF-A0A948ZE03-F1
#
_cell.length_a   1.000
_cell.length_b   1.000
_cell.length_c   1.000
_cell.angle_alpha   90.00
_cell.angle_beta   90.00
_cell.angle_gamma   90.00
#
_symmetry.space_group_name_H-M   'P 1'
#
loop_
_entity.id
_entity.type
_entity.pdbx_description
1 polymer ?
#
loop_
_entity_poly.entity_id
_entity_poly.type
_entity_poly.pdbx_seq_one_letter_code
_entity_poly.pdbx_strand_id
1 'polypeptide(L)'
;MLKQIFLPEFFKNKRIYSQTIVSYYLEEKKVSAVKVLATRTQTIIKKADTKNFNLNNKKEHKDEIINAIKEISSSFGNYDQAFISIPTGIV
;
A
#
# COMPACT_ATOMS: atom_id res chain seq x y z
N MET A 1 -23.12 -1.69 2.58
CA MET A 1 -22.49 -2.95 2.13
C MET A 1 -21.13 -2.63 1.55
N LEU A 2 -20.04 -2.82 2.32
CA LEU A 2 -18.67 -2.67 1.82
C LEU A 2 -18.37 -3.86 0.91
N LYS A 3 -18.12 -3.59 -0.38
CA LYS A 3 -17.77 -4.59 -1.39
C LYS A 3 -16.58 -5.42 -0.89
N GLN A 4 -16.77 -6.73 -0.76
CA GLN A 4 -15.69 -7.69 -0.55
C GLN A 4 -14.60 -7.41 -1.60
N ILE A 5 -13.42 -7.01 -1.14
CA ILE A 5 -12.23 -6.97 -1.98
C ILE A 5 -11.83 -8.43 -2.17
N PHE A 6 -12.32 -9.05 -3.24
CA PHE A 6 -11.97 -10.40 -3.63
C PHE A 6 -10.48 -10.43 -4.01
N LEU A 7 -9.63 -10.85 -3.07
CA LEU A 7 -8.31 -11.36 -3.42
C LEU A 7 -8.47 -12.84 -3.84
N PRO A 8 -7.82 -13.28 -4.92
CA PRO A 8 -7.96 -14.64 -5.43
C PRO A 8 -7.43 -15.67 -4.42
N GLU A 9 -8.11 -16.83 -4.32
CA GLU A 9 -7.70 -17.97 -3.46
C GLU A 9 -6.29 -18.51 -3.78
N PHE A 10 -5.76 -18.17 -4.97
CA PHE A 10 -4.46 -18.56 -5.47
C PHE A 10 -3.71 -17.34 -5.97
N PHE A 11 -2.45 -17.18 -5.53
CA PHE A 11 -1.53 -16.20 -6.10
C PHE A 11 -0.42 -16.93 -6.86
N LYS A 12 -0.44 -16.81 -8.20
CA LYS A 12 0.54 -17.34 -9.18
C LYS A 12 0.79 -18.85 -9.23
N ASN A 13 0.64 -19.61 -8.13
CA ASN A 13 0.66 -21.09 -7.98
C ASN A 13 1.03 -21.54 -6.54
N LYS A 14 1.08 -20.63 -5.55
CA LYS A 14 1.37 -20.96 -4.15
C LYS A 14 0.11 -20.87 -3.29
N ARG A 15 -0.08 -21.87 -2.41
CA ARG A 15 -1.11 -21.88 -1.36
C ARG A 15 -0.85 -20.69 -0.44
N ILE A 16 -1.83 -19.82 -0.22
CA ILE A 16 -1.68 -18.67 0.68
C ILE A 16 -1.60 -19.20 2.11
N TYR A 17 -0.37 -19.32 2.63
CA TYR A 17 -0.14 -19.22 4.08
C TYR A 17 -0.55 -17.82 4.51
N SER A 18 -1.06 -17.65 5.73
CA SER A 18 -1.47 -16.33 6.22
C SER A 18 -0.33 -15.32 6.02
N GLN A 19 -0.57 -14.31 5.19
CA GLN A 19 0.44 -13.32 4.80
C GLN A 19 0.00 -11.93 5.22
N THR A 20 0.95 -11.16 5.73
CA THR A 20 0.78 -9.75 6.04
C THR A 20 1.28 -8.95 4.84
N ILE A 21 0.37 -8.30 4.14
CA ILE A 21 0.64 -7.53 2.92
C ILE A 21 0.42 -6.06 3.22
N VAL A 22 1.31 -5.19 2.73
CA VAL A 22 1.08 -3.74 2.70
C VAL A 22 0.91 -3.30 1.26
N SER A 23 -0.16 -2.57 0.98
CA SER A 23 -0.37 -1.93 -0.32
C SER A 23 -0.24 -0.42 -0.16
N TYR A 24 0.60 0.20 -0.99
CA TYR A 24 0.78 1.63 -1.10
C TYR A 24 0.13 2.12 -2.40
N TYR A 25 -0.68 3.16 -2.31
CA TYR A 25 -1.29 3.83 -3.44
C TYR A 25 -0.75 5.27 -3.50
N LEU A 26 -0.04 5.58 -4.58
CA LEU A 26 0.55 6.90 -4.80
C LEU A 26 -0.43 7.76 -5.61
N GLU A 27 -0.86 8.88 -5.06
CA GLU A 27 -1.58 9.94 -5.79
C GLU A 27 -0.70 11.19 -5.89
N GLU A 28 -1.12 12.20 -6.64
CA GLU A 28 -0.31 13.41 -6.90
C GLU A 28 0.17 14.15 -5.64
N LYS A 29 -0.59 14.09 -4.54
CA LYS A 29 -0.28 14.85 -3.30
C LYS A 29 -0.38 14.02 -2.02
N LYS A 30 -0.57 12.70 -2.15
CA LYS A 30 -0.70 11.82 -0.99
C LYS A 30 -0.30 10.39 -1.31
N VAL A 31 0.23 9.71 -0.30
CA VAL A 31 0.43 8.26 -0.28
C VAL A 31 -0.61 7.68 0.67
N SER A 32 -1.42 6.75 0.17
CA SER A 32 -2.31 5.96 1.03
C SER A 32 -1.70 4.58 1.23
N ALA A 33 -1.75 4.04 2.44
CA ALA A 33 -1.24 2.69 2.72
C ALA A 33 -2.26 1.87 3.49
N VAL A 34 -2.37 0.58 3.15
CA VAL A 34 -3.25 -0.37 3.84
C VAL A 34 -2.49 -1.66 4.14
N LYS A 35 -2.49 -2.05 5.42
CA LYS A 35 -1.96 -3.33 5.91
C LYS A 35 -3.10 -4.30 6.01
N VAL A 36 -2.96 -5.43 5.33
CA VAL A 36 -3.92 -6.51 5.40
C VAL A 36 -3.26 -7.80 5.87
N LEU A 37 -4.00 -8.59 6.64
CA LEU A 37 -3.71 -10.00 6.83
C LEU A 37 -4.58 -10.78 5.86
N ALA A 38 -3.95 -11.30 4.81
CA ALA A 38 -4.57 -12.20 3.87
C ALA A 38 -4.43 -13.62 4.42
N THR A 39 -5.55 -14.23 4.77
CA THR A 39 -5.63 -15.66 5.11
C THR A 39 -6.29 -16.40 3.95
N ARG A 40 -6.38 -17.73 4.04
CA ARG A 40 -7.02 -18.54 3.01
C ARG A 40 -8.49 -18.16 2.74
N THR A 41 -9.22 -17.71 3.76
CA THR A 41 -10.68 -17.52 3.69
C THR A 41 -11.11 -16.06 3.83
N GLN A 42 -10.23 -15.19 4.30
CA GLN A 42 -10.58 -13.79 4.56
C GLN A 42 -9.37 -12.87 4.47
N THR A 43 -9.65 -11.61 4.15
CA THR A 43 -8.69 -10.51 4.22
C THR A 43 -9.13 -9.57 5.33
N ILE A 44 -8.27 -9.36 6.32
CA ILE A 44 -8.53 -8.47 7.46
C ILE A 44 -7.69 -7.21 7.31
N ILE A 45 -8.32 -6.05 7.29
CA ILE A 45 -7.60 -4.77 7.36
C ILE A 45 -7.06 -4.61 8.77
N LYS A 46 -5.73 -4.61 8.91
CA LYS A 46 -5.03 -4.42 10.19
C LYS A 46 -4.77 -2.94 10.47
N LYS A 47 -4.46 -2.16 9.43
CA LYS A 47 -4.13 -0.74 9.53
C LYS A 47 -4.38 -0.05 8.20
N ALA A 48 -4.84 1.19 8.24
CA ALA A 48 -4.86 2.09 7.11
C ALA A 48 -4.31 3.44 7.56
N ASP A 49 -3.54 4.10 6.70
CA ASP A 49 -2.93 5.37 6.97
C ASP A 49 -2.82 6.18 5.68
N THR A 50 -2.67 7.48 5.80
CA THR A 50 -2.52 8.37 4.65
C THR A 50 -1.59 9.50 5.00
N LYS A 51 -0.62 9.74 4.11
CA LYS A 51 0.35 10.81 4.27
C LYS A 51 0.28 11.75 3.09
N ASN A 52 0.06 13.03 3.37
CA ASN A 52 0.12 14.08 2.36
C ASN A 52 1.57 14.55 2.17
N PHE A 53 1.91 14.91 0.94
CA PHE A 53 3.18 15.53 0.56
C PHE A 53 2.91 16.64 -0.47
N ASN A 54 3.84 17.57 -0.63
CA ASN A 54 3.57 18.80 -1.36
C ASN A 54 4.62 19.10 -2.43
N LEU A 55 4.27 18.80 -3.68
CA LEU A 55 5.12 18.96 -4.86
C LEU A 55 5.35 20.44 -5.29
N ASN A 56 5.52 21.38 -4.37
CA ASN A 56 5.70 22.80 -4.71
C ASN A 56 7.03 23.09 -5.40
N ASN A 57 8.06 22.25 -5.21
CA ASN A 57 9.40 22.46 -5.79
C ASN A 57 9.82 21.31 -6.71
N LYS A 58 9.86 21.57 -8.03
CA LYS A 58 10.17 20.55 -9.07
C LYS A 58 11.50 19.81 -8.86
N LYS A 59 12.49 20.42 -8.20
CA LYS A 59 13.80 19.80 -7.96
C LYS A 59 13.78 18.71 -6.88
N GLU A 60 12.77 18.69 -6.00
CA GLU A 60 12.73 17.82 -4.81
C GLU A 60 11.56 16.83 -4.80
N HIS A 61 10.73 16.80 -5.86
CA HIS A 61 9.54 15.93 -5.96
C HIS A 61 9.82 14.47 -5.62
N LYS A 62 10.92 13.94 -6.14
CA LYS A 62 11.32 12.54 -5.89
C LYS A 62 11.63 12.31 -4.41
N ASP A 63 12.36 13.23 -3.79
CA ASP A 63 12.79 13.10 -2.40
C ASP A 63 11.62 13.25 -1.43
N GLU A 64 10.69 14.16 -1.73
CA GLU A 64 9.44 14.31 -0.97
C GLU A 64 8.57 13.05 -1.02
N ILE A 65 8.40 12.45 -2.20
CA ILE A 65 7.64 11.20 -2.35
C ILE A 65 8.32 10.07 -1.60
N ILE A 66 9.65 9.93 -1.73
CA ILE A 66 10.41 8.90 -1.01
C ILE A 66 10.27 9.09 0.50
N ASN A 67 10.37 10.32 1.00
CA ASN A 67 10.21 10.62 2.41
C ASN A 67 8.80 10.29 2.91
N ALA A 68 7.76 10.65 2.15
CA ALA A 68 6.38 10.30 2.48
C ALA A 68 6.17 8.78 2.54
N ILE A 69 6.74 8.02 1.59
CA ILE A 69 6.69 6.55 1.58
C ILE A 69 7.45 5.96 2.77
N LYS A 70 8.63 6.50 3.12
CA LYS A 70 9.40 6.05 4.29
C LYS A 70 8.65 6.29 5.59
N GLU A 71 8.09 7.49 5.76
CA GLU A 71 7.31 7.86 6.94
C GLU A 71 6.09 6.95 7.10
N ILE A 72 5.29 6.79 6.05
CA ILE A 72 4.12 5.92 6.12
C ILE A 72 4.52 4.45 6.32
N SER A 73 5.59 3.96 5.66
CA SER A 73 6.08 2.59 5.85
C SER A 73 6.54 2.31 7.28
N SER A 74 7.21 3.28 7.93
CA SER A 74 7.64 3.16 9.33
C SER A 74 6.47 2.91 10.30
N SER A 75 5.29 3.42 9.96
CA SER A 75 4.08 3.25 10.75
C SER A 75 3.48 1.82 10.65
N PHE A 76 3.90 1.01 9.67
CA PHE A 76 3.29 -0.28 9.35
C PHE A 76 4.06 -1.47 9.91
N GLY A 77 5.29 -1.28 10.40
CA GLY A 77 6.12 -2.33 10.98
C GLY A 77 6.43 -3.47 10.00
N ASN A 78 6.62 -4.69 10.52
CA ASN A 78 6.97 -5.84 9.68
C ASN A 78 5.80 -6.34 8.82
N TYR A 79 6.09 -6.70 7.58
CA TYR A 79 5.17 -7.31 6.62
C TYR A 79 5.94 -8.27 5.70
N ASP A 80 5.24 -9.24 5.12
CA ASP A 80 5.84 -10.26 4.26
C ASP A 80 5.99 -9.77 2.81
N GLN A 81 5.07 -8.90 2.38
CA GLN A 81 5.03 -8.38 1.01
C GLN A 81 4.56 -6.93 0.97
N ALA A 82 5.07 -6.18 -0.01
CA ALA A 82 4.62 -4.84 -0.33
C ALA A 82 4.22 -4.73 -1.80
N PHE A 83 3.13 -4.02 -2.07
CA PHE A 83 2.69 -3.64 -3.40
C PHE A 83 2.62 -2.13 -3.50
N ILE A 84 3.04 -1.58 -4.63
CA ILE A 84 2.93 -0.15 -4.92
C ILE A 84 2.09 -0.03 -6.19
N SER A 85 1.00 0.74 -6.09
CA SER A 85 0.12 1.06 -7.21
C SER A 85 0.28 2.53 -7.55
N ILE A 86 0.67 2.78 -8.80
CA ILE A 86 0.85 4.13 -9.36
C ILE A 86 -0.20 4.28 -10.47
N PRO A 87 -1.13 5.23 -10.37
CA PRO A 87 -2.10 5.49 -11.42
C PRO A 87 -1.41 6.00 -12.68
N THR A 88 -1.88 5.55 -13.84
CA THR A 88 -1.32 5.85 -15.16
C THR A 88 -1.34 7.33 -15.53
N GLY A 89 -2.09 8.16 -14.81
CA GLY A 89 -2.17 9.62 -15.03
C GLY A 89 -1.07 10.45 -14.34
N ILE A 90 -0.14 9.81 -13.61
CA ILE A 90 0.96 10.49 -12.88
C ILE A 90 2.31 10.43 -13.66
N VAL A 91 2.29 10.02 -14.94
CA VAL A 91 3.49 10.00 -15.81
C VAL A 91 3.71 11.36 -16.46
#